data_AF-A0A967BIN7-F1
#
_entry.id   AF-A0A967BIN7-F1
#
_cell.length_a   1.000
_cell.length_b   1.000
_cell.length_c   1.000
_cell.angle_alpha   90.00
_cell.angle_beta   90.00
_cell.angle_gamma   90.00
#
_symmetry.space_group_name_H-M   'P 1'
#
loop_
_entity.id
_entity.type
_entity.pdbx_description
1 polymer ?
#
loop_
_entity_poly.entity_id
_entity_poly.type
_entity_poly.pdbx_seq_one_letter_code
_entity_poly.pdbx_strand_id
1 'polypeptide(L)' 'MLNVGGDGQLPTRLVASGACVRILEGHTDWVGSVAVSPDGRRVVSGSYDESVRVWDA' A
#
# COMPACT_ATOMS: atom_id res chain seq x y z
N MET A 1 -18.28 33.44 4.59
CA MET A 1 -19.22 33.49 3.45
C MET A 1 -18.75 32.48 2.42
N LEU A 2 -19.65 31.59 1.99
CA LEU A 2 -19.38 30.53 1.02
C LEU A 2 -19.34 31.17 -0.38
N ASN A 3 -18.25 31.01 -1.14
CA ASN A 3 -18.26 31.38 -2.54
C ASN A 3 -18.57 30.13 -3.37
N VAL A 4 -19.74 30.10 -3.99
CA VAL A 4 -20.16 29.04 -4.91
C VAL A 4 -20.01 29.58 -6.32
N GLY A 5 -18.84 29.36 -6.92
CA GLY A 5 -18.68 29.21 -8.37
C GLY A 5 -18.24 27.76 -8.57
N GLY A 6 -18.75 26.98 -9.51
CA GLY A 6 -19.23 27.35 -10.83
C GLY A 6 -18.71 26.37 -11.88
N ASP A 7 -18.05 25.27 -11.48
CA ASP A 7 -17.65 24.13 -12.29
C ASP A 7 -17.53 22.91 -11.37
N GLY A 8 -18.65 22.20 -11.20
CA GLY A 8 -18.78 21.04 -10.31
C GLY A 8 -17.99 19.79 -10.73
N GLN A 9 -16.69 19.92 -11.02
CA GLN A 9 -15.78 18.79 -10.91
C GLN A 9 -15.53 18.55 -9.42
N LEU A 10 -16.39 17.73 -8.82
CA LEU A 10 -16.06 17.04 -7.59
C LEU A 10 -14.67 16.41 -7.76
N PRO A 11 -13.78 16.45 -6.75
CA PRO A 11 -12.52 15.72 -6.83
C PRO A 11 -12.85 14.28 -7.21
N THR A 12 -12.47 13.91 -8.44
CA THR A 12 -12.80 12.63 -9.06
C THR A 12 -12.32 11.56 -8.12
N ARG A 13 -13.29 10.99 -7.40
CA ARG A 13 -13.16 9.92 -6.44
C ARG A 13 -12.09 8.96 -6.95
N LEU A 14 -10.97 8.87 -6.22
CA LEU A 14 -9.86 8.00 -6.56
C LEU A 14 -10.43 6.57 -6.69
N VAL A 15 -10.64 6.11 -7.92
CA VAL A 15 -11.00 4.71 -8.15
C VAL A 15 -9.72 3.95 -7.88
N ALA A 16 -9.61 3.42 -6.65
CA ALA A 16 -8.59 2.45 -6.34
C ALA A 16 -8.89 1.21 -7.19
N SER A 17 -8.18 1.05 -8.30
CA SER A 17 -8.21 -0.19 -9.05
C SER A 17 -7.69 -1.29 -8.12
N GLY A 18 -8.47 -2.34 -7.89
CA GLY A 18 -8.04 -3.53 -7.13
C GLY A 18 -7.02 -4.40 -7.90
N ALA A 19 -6.24 -3.80 -8.81
CA ALA A 19 -5.24 -4.50 -9.59
C ALA A 19 -4.04 -4.83 -8.70
N CYS A 20 -3.54 -6.07 -8.80
CA CYS A 20 -2.27 -6.44 -8.19
C CYS A 20 -1.13 -5.68 -8.87
N VAL A 21 -0.40 -4.85 -8.10
CA VAL A 21 0.70 -4.03 -8.62
C VAL A 21 2.04 -4.78 -8.59
N ARG A 22 2.26 -5.59 -7.55
CA ARG A 22 3.51 -6.33 -7.33
C ARG A 22 3.25 -7.54 -6.42
N ILE A 23 3.99 -8.62 -6.66
CA ILE A 23 4.12 -9.75 -5.74
C ILE A 23 5.52 -9.69 -5.12
N LEU A 24 5.60 -9.79 -3.79
CA LEU A 24 6.86 -9.79 -3.04
C LEU A 24 7.28 -11.24 -2.80
N GLU A 25 8.20 -11.73 -3.63
CA GLU A 25 8.70 -13.10 -3.56
C GLU A 25 10.02 -13.19 -2.79
N GLY A 26 10.16 -14.24 -1.98
CA GLY A 26 11.44 -14.55 -1.34
C GLY A 26 11.33 -15.21 0.02
N HIS A 27 10.18 -15.11 0.70
CA HIS A 27 9.95 -15.93 1.87
C HIS A 27 9.77 -17.39 1.46
N THR A 28 10.43 -18.30 2.17
CA THR A 28 10.37 -19.75 1.88
C THR A 28 9.37 -20.49 2.77
N ASP A 29 8.75 -19.78 3.71
CA ASP A 29 7.71 -20.29 4.61
C ASP A 29 6.65 -19.22 4.86
N TRP A 30 5.60 -19.55 5.62
CA TRP A 30 4.45 -18.70 5.88
C TRP A 30 4.83 -17.31 6.41
N VAL A 31 4.20 -16.28 5.84
CA VAL A 31 4.31 -14.91 6.35
C VAL A 31 3.26 -14.73 7.45
N GLY A 32 3.71 -14.49 8.68
CA GLY A 32 2.83 -14.36 9.84
C GLY A 32 2.37 -12.93 10.12
N SER A 33 3.09 -11.92 9.61
CA SER A 33 2.78 -10.50 9.83
C SER A 33 3.32 -9.61 8.70
N VAL A 34 2.61 -8.52 8.43
CA VAL A 34 2.99 -7.47 7.47
C VAL A 34 2.76 -6.09 8.07
N ALA A 35 3.66 -5.14 7.81
CA ALA A 35 3.51 -3.75 8.20
C ALA A 35 3.97 -2.82 7.07
N VAL A 36 3.34 -1.66 6.95
CA VAL A 36 3.70 -0.61 5.97
C VAL A 36 4.17 0.62 6.73
N SER A 37 5.24 1.26 6.27
CA SER A 37 5.70 2.51 6.86
C SER A 37 4.67 3.64 6.66
N PRO A 38 4.59 4.62 7.57
CA PRO A 38 3.63 5.72 7.44
C PRO A 38 3.82 6.57 6.17
N ASP A 39 5.03 6.62 5.63
CA ASP A 39 5.36 7.30 4.37
C ASP A 39 5.06 6.45 3.12
N GLY A 40 4.61 5.20 3.30
CA GLY A 40 4.28 4.27 2.22
C GLY A 40 5.47 3.75 1.41
N ARG A 41 6.71 4.07 1.79
CA ARG A 41 7.91 3.72 1.02
C ARG A 41 8.46 2.34 1.32
N ARG A 42 8.10 1.78 2.48
CA ARG A 42 8.64 0.51 2.97
C ARG A 42 7.51 -0.42 3.36
N VAL A 43 7.65 -1.68 2.98
CA VAL A 43 6.86 -2.78 3.53
C VAL A 43 7.80 -3.69 4.30
N VAL A 44 7.36 -4.18 5.45
CA VAL A 44 8.11 -5.16 6.26
C VAL A 44 7.26 -6.40 6.42
N SER A 45 7.85 -7.56 6.18
CA SER A 45 7.23 -8.88 6.36
C SER A 45 8.08 -9.75 7.27
N GLY A 46 7.41 -10.46 8.18
CA GLY A 46 8.04 -11.49 9.03
C GLY A 46 7.48 -12.87 8.68
N SER A 47 8.36 -13.86 8.56
CA SER A 47 8.00 -15.23 8.16
C SER A 47 8.53 -16.27 9.16
N TYR A 48 7.92 -17.46 9.10
CA TYR A 48 8.40 -18.66 9.78
C TYR A 48 9.70 -19.22 9.18
N ASP A 49 10.19 -18.67 8.06
CA ASP A 49 11.51 -18.96 7.48
C ASP A 49 12.69 -18.32 8.25
N GLU A 50 12.44 -17.90 9.49
CA GLU A 50 13.38 -17.23 10.39
C GLU A 50 13.89 -15.87 9.87
N SER A 51 13.25 -15.29 8.84
CA SER A 51 13.64 -14.01 8.27
C SER A 51 12.59 -12.90 8.44
N VAL A 52 13.11 -11.67 8.54
CA VAL A 52 12.36 -10.43 8.37
C VAL A 52 12.90 -9.74 7.12
N ARG A 53 12.01 -9.38 6.19
CA ARG A 53 12.37 -8.72 4.94
C ARG A 53 11.78 -7.32 4.87
N VAL A 54 12.56 -6.40 4.31
CA VAL A 54 12.16 -5.01 4.05
C VAL A 54 12.15 -4.80 2.55
N TRP A 55 11.04 -4.26 2.05
CA TRP A 55 10.79 -4.02 0.64
C TRP A 55 10.62 -2.53 0.39
N ASP A 56 11.26 -2.02 -0.66
CA ASP A 56 11.01 -0.68 -1.15
C ASP A 56 9.81 -0.71 -2.11
N ALA A 57 8.85 0.20 -1.90
CA ALA A 57 7.58 0.29 -2.64
C ALA A 57 7.74 1.02 -3.98
#